data_AF-A0A9X3XBY4-F1
#
_entry.id   AF-A0A9X3XBY4-F1
#
_cell.length_a   1.000
_cell.length_b   1.000
_cell.length_c   1.000
_cell.angle_alpha   90.00
_cell.angle_beta   90.00
_cell.angle_gamma   90.00
#
_symmetry.space_group_name_H-M   'P 1'
#
loop_
_entity.id
_entity.type
_entity.pdbx_description
1 polymer ?
#
loop_
_entity_poly.entity_id
_entity_poly.type
_entity_poly.pdbx_seq_one_letter_code
_entity_poly.pdbx_strand_id
1 'polypeptide(L)'
;MKSKPFFRAALLAATGALSSCFPGDDPSLGQFCASPSEGGEYCTSTKRGPSSAWAEAKAHGTLPIQMWAEWPEDVTREEVIRSRSKLDAWFADIDEVLFYLRVNAQSAESYRASMDGRLGDLLRQAKSRQRQILSEEPVDAIGNFKAALAEKANAEKDPLVAEIAIDKQAMSAARSVLDGAKEDASPLGAAYKNLVAEYSSYRATEAVETAAYEKLAGDASTTTLDTIDDVEKAILNAAKAASAKPNDLVLHALELSAEIQQFELTSEEAIAPHTEFMAAHAASMPDMTSGAERSINAMLGYVEQRVKRSDKTATSLVTGLVLRRHALALLGAGPDAGEDAMASRSAQASAAFQADTGALLAQLDEAGATENALGSPDAAKRRRTLKTLLQLKPLCTEGSSSFREAACKPLRQRFAAMAAELDTLESTEGL
;
A
#
# COMPACT_ATOMS: atom_id res chain seq x y z
N MET A 1 18.04 -50.36 18.90
CA MET A 1 18.47 -51.07 20.13
C MET A 1 17.94 -50.31 21.34
N LYS A 2 16.86 -50.80 21.95
CA LYS A 2 16.23 -50.24 23.16
C LYS A 2 16.32 -51.33 24.22
N SER A 3 17.11 -51.10 25.27
CA SER A 3 17.26 -52.04 26.39
C SER A 3 16.52 -51.47 27.60
N LYS A 4 15.48 -52.17 28.05
CA LYS A 4 14.83 -51.99 29.35
C LYS A 4 15.48 -52.99 30.32
N PRO A 5 15.85 -52.61 31.55
CA PRO A 5 16.00 -53.57 32.61
C PRO A 5 14.72 -53.69 33.45
N PHE A 6 14.34 -54.95 33.61
CA PHE A 6 13.37 -55.50 34.53
C PHE A 6 13.68 -55.12 35.98
N PHE A 7 12.69 -54.61 36.71
CA PHE A 7 12.72 -54.62 38.19
C PHE A 7 12.09 -55.91 38.69
N ARG A 8 12.92 -56.75 39.33
CA ARG A 8 12.48 -57.88 40.17
C ARG A 8 12.03 -57.33 41.52
N ALA A 9 10.78 -57.62 41.87
CA ALA A 9 10.28 -57.48 43.22
C ALA A 9 10.96 -58.50 44.15
N ALA A 10 11.52 -58.03 45.25
CA ALA A 10 11.88 -58.85 46.40
C ALA A 10 11.08 -58.34 47.60
N LEU A 11 10.05 -59.09 47.96
CA LEU A 11 9.32 -58.97 49.21
C LEU A 11 10.27 -59.42 50.35
N LEU A 12 10.53 -58.54 51.31
CA LEU A 12 11.01 -58.93 52.63
C LEU A 12 10.10 -58.26 53.66
N ALA A 13 9.25 -59.10 54.25
CA ALA A 13 8.44 -58.78 55.40
C ALA A 13 9.35 -58.58 56.62
N ALA A 14 9.21 -57.44 57.29
CA ALA A 14 9.65 -57.26 58.66
C ALA A 14 8.46 -56.73 59.47
N THR A 15 8.20 -57.47 60.52
CA THR A 15 7.09 -57.40 61.47
C THR A 15 6.95 -56.05 62.16
N GLY A 16 5.71 -55.58 62.25
CA GLY A 16 5.35 -54.36 62.95
C GLY A 16 5.55 -54.43 64.46
N ALA A 17 6.12 -53.36 65.00
CA ALA A 17 5.85 -52.92 66.37
C ALA A 17 4.84 -51.78 66.25
N LEU A 18 3.71 -51.91 66.95
CA LEU A 18 2.62 -50.94 66.99
C LEU A 18 3.11 -49.67 67.71
N SER A 19 3.35 -48.59 66.96
CA SER A 19 3.37 -47.25 67.54
C SER A 19 1.93 -46.88 67.88
N SER A 20 1.70 -46.56 69.15
CA SER A 20 0.42 -46.03 69.61
C SER A 20 0.31 -44.58 69.18
N CYS A 21 -0.22 -44.33 67.98
CA CYS A 21 -0.58 -42.98 67.54
C CYS A 21 -1.71 -42.44 68.43
N PHE A 22 -1.40 -41.50 69.31
CA PHE A 22 -2.41 -40.70 69.99
C PHE A 22 -2.95 -39.63 69.03
N PRO A 23 -4.28 -39.41 68.97
CA PRO A 23 -4.84 -38.35 68.13
C PRO A 23 -4.58 -36.99 68.79
N GLY A 24 -3.69 -36.18 68.19
CA GLY A 24 -3.43 -34.81 68.65
C GLY A 24 -2.06 -34.21 68.31
N ASP A 25 -1.21 -34.90 67.55
CA ASP A 25 0.09 -34.36 67.15
C ASP A 25 -0.03 -33.57 65.84
N ASP A 26 0.41 -32.31 65.90
CA ASP A 26 0.44 -31.37 64.78
C ASP A 26 1.69 -31.66 63.94
N PRO A 27 1.56 -32.13 62.69
CA PRO A 27 2.70 -32.56 61.88
C PRO A 27 3.63 -31.40 61.48
N SER A 28 3.19 -30.15 61.68
CA SER A 28 3.99 -28.95 61.45
C SER A 28 4.97 -28.62 62.59
N LEU A 29 4.96 -29.43 63.66
CA LEU A 29 5.83 -29.25 64.83
C LEU A 29 6.81 -30.39 64.97
N GLY A 30 7.98 -30.08 65.52
CA GLY A 30 8.98 -31.08 65.88
C GLY A 30 8.46 -32.05 66.94
N GLN A 31 9.24 -33.10 67.17
CA GLN A 31 8.93 -34.13 68.15
C GLN A 31 10.10 -34.32 69.12
N PHE A 32 9.80 -34.46 70.40
CA PHE A 32 10.74 -34.99 71.38
C PHE A 32 10.57 -36.49 71.44
N CYS A 33 11.66 -37.22 71.26
CA CYS A 33 11.67 -38.67 71.27
C CYS A 33 12.55 -39.19 72.39
N ALA A 34 12.13 -40.30 72.99
CA ALA A 34 12.86 -41.00 74.03
C ALA A 34 12.81 -42.52 73.80
N SER A 35 13.88 -43.23 74.14
CA SER A 35 13.97 -44.67 73.97
C SER A 35 14.81 -45.31 75.09
N PRO A 36 14.26 -46.29 75.84
CA PRO A 36 15.02 -47.03 76.85
C PRO A 36 15.96 -48.05 76.19
N SER A 37 16.95 -48.54 76.94
CA SER A 37 17.89 -49.56 76.45
C SER A 37 17.24 -50.89 76.06
N GLU A 38 16.07 -51.20 76.62
CA GLU A 38 15.35 -52.46 76.42
C GLU A 38 14.34 -52.43 75.25
N GLY A 39 14.22 -51.29 74.55
CA GLY A 39 13.53 -51.16 73.26
C GLY A 39 12.24 -50.34 73.27
N GLY A 40 11.95 -49.71 72.13
CA GLY A 40 10.79 -48.83 71.88
C GLY A 40 11.20 -47.36 71.69
N GLU A 41 10.57 -46.65 70.76
CA GLU A 41 10.73 -45.21 70.57
C GLU A 41 9.41 -44.51 70.90
N TYR A 42 9.47 -43.54 71.79
CA TYR A 42 8.33 -42.81 72.32
C TYR A 42 8.51 -41.34 71.96
N CYS A 43 7.76 -40.88 70.97
CA CYS A 43 7.84 -39.53 70.43
C CYS A 43 6.57 -38.75 70.76
N THR A 44 6.73 -37.51 71.21
CA THR A 44 5.64 -36.60 71.52
C THR A 44 5.89 -35.25 70.87
N SER A 45 4.84 -34.55 70.41
CA SER A 45 4.98 -33.19 69.87
C SER A 45 5.71 -32.24 70.83
N THR A 46 6.53 -31.33 70.29
CA THR A 46 7.29 -30.33 71.08
C THR A 46 6.42 -29.47 71.99
N LYS A 47 5.13 -29.26 71.66
CA LYS A 47 4.15 -28.59 72.54
C LYS A 47 3.98 -29.25 73.92
N ARG A 48 4.22 -30.56 74.03
CA ARG A 48 4.06 -31.32 75.29
C ARG A 48 5.33 -31.37 76.14
N GLY A 49 6.45 -30.85 75.62
CA GLY A 49 7.74 -30.84 76.30
C GLY A 49 8.43 -32.22 76.39
N PRO A 50 9.74 -32.25 76.65
CA PRO A 50 10.55 -33.48 76.68
C PRO A 50 10.15 -34.43 77.83
N SER A 51 9.54 -33.92 78.89
CA SER A 51 9.07 -34.72 80.02
C SER A 51 8.03 -35.78 79.62
N SER A 52 7.24 -35.49 78.59
CA SER A 52 6.17 -36.37 78.13
C SER A 52 6.74 -37.63 77.46
N ALA A 53 7.62 -37.44 76.48
CA ALA A 53 8.36 -38.55 75.85
C ALA A 53 9.17 -39.37 76.87
N TRP A 54 9.83 -38.70 77.83
CA TRP A 54 10.59 -39.38 78.88
C TRP A 54 9.71 -40.24 79.80
N ALA A 55 8.57 -39.72 80.23
CA ALA A 55 7.66 -40.45 81.11
C ALA A 55 7.14 -41.73 80.45
N GLU A 56 6.82 -41.66 79.15
CA GLU A 56 6.43 -42.82 78.35
C GLU A 56 7.57 -43.82 78.21
N ALA A 57 8.77 -43.37 77.82
CA ALA A 57 9.93 -44.26 77.71
C ALA A 57 10.29 -44.93 79.06
N LYS A 58 10.18 -44.21 80.18
CA LYS A 58 10.43 -44.74 81.53
C LYS A 58 9.38 -45.75 81.99
N ALA A 59 8.13 -45.62 81.53
CA ALA A 59 7.08 -46.59 81.84
C ALA A 59 7.31 -47.94 81.16
N HIS A 60 8.10 -47.96 80.09
CA HIS A 60 8.30 -49.13 79.23
C HIS A 60 9.72 -49.71 79.23
N GLY A 61 10.65 -49.13 80.00
CA GLY A 61 12.00 -49.69 80.12
C GLY A 61 12.83 -49.06 81.22
N THR A 62 14.04 -49.57 81.40
CA THR A 62 14.99 -49.13 82.42
C THR A 62 15.95 -48.05 81.89
N LEU A 63 16.63 -47.37 82.81
CA LEU A 63 17.71 -46.43 82.48
C LEU A 63 18.94 -47.20 81.94
N PRO A 64 19.76 -46.60 81.07
CA PRO A 64 19.64 -45.23 80.54
C PRO A 64 18.61 -45.11 79.41
N ILE A 65 17.91 -43.96 79.38
CA ILE A 65 16.98 -43.61 78.31
C ILE A 65 17.65 -42.56 77.41
N GLN A 66 17.82 -42.86 76.13
CA GLN A 66 18.29 -41.88 75.15
C GLN A 66 17.14 -40.95 74.77
N MET A 67 17.40 -39.66 74.62
CA MET A 67 16.45 -38.67 74.11
C MET A 67 17.05 -37.84 72.99
N TRP A 68 16.20 -37.41 72.06
CA TRP A 68 16.57 -36.51 70.97
C TRP A 68 15.37 -35.68 70.53
N ALA A 69 15.63 -34.63 69.76
CA ALA A 69 14.61 -33.84 69.10
C ALA A 69 14.64 -34.10 67.59
N GLU A 70 13.48 -34.26 66.99
CA GLU A 70 13.26 -34.35 65.55
C GLU A 70 12.57 -33.09 65.04
N TRP A 71 12.97 -32.65 63.85
CA TRP A 71 12.30 -31.57 63.14
C TRP A 71 10.91 -32.01 62.66
N PRO A 72 10.03 -31.06 62.29
CA PRO A 72 8.69 -31.37 61.77
C PRO A 72 8.70 -32.37 60.61
N GLU A 73 7.68 -33.22 60.53
CA GLU A 73 7.61 -34.29 59.51
C GLU A 73 7.52 -33.76 58.08
N ASP A 74 7.00 -32.55 57.89
CA ASP A 74 6.89 -31.87 56.60
C ASP A 74 8.19 -31.21 56.13
N VAL A 75 9.23 -31.21 56.97
CA VAL A 75 10.52 -30.59 56.67
C VAL A 75 11.58 -31.66 56.41
N THR A 76 12.23 -31.57 55.25
CA THR A 76 13.37 -32.44 54.96
C THR A 76 14.61 -32.00 55.73
N ARG A 77 15.47 -32.96 56.07
CA ARG A 77 16.77 -32.69 56.72
C ARG A 77 17.59 -31.65 55.94
N GLU A 78 17.60 -31.76 54.61
CA GLU A 78 18.29 -30.85 53.70
C GLU A 78 17.79 -29.41 53.84
N GLU A 79 16.49 -29.22 54.03
CA GLU A 79 15.91 -27.90 54.28
C GLU A 79 16.27 -27.36 55.66
N VAL A 80 16.26 -28.20 56.70
CA VAL A 80 16.72 -27.79 58.05
C VAL A 80 18.16 -27.30 57.98
N ILE A 81 19.04 -28.06 57.31
CA ILE A 81 20.47 -27.78 57.25
C ILE A 81 20.78 -26.54 56.39
N ARG A 82 20.05 -26.32 55.29
CA ARG A 82 20.25 -25.17 54.39
C ARG A 82 19.65 -23.88 54.94
N SER A 83 18.61 -23.96 55.77
CA SER A 83 17.94 -22.79 56.33
C SER A 83 18.42 -22.51 57.74
N ARG A 84 19.11 -21.36 57.93
CA ARG A 84 19.56 -20.91 59.25
C ARG A 84 18.43 -20.88 60.28
N SER A 85 17.25 -20.38 59.90
CA SER A 85 16.11 -20.28 60.82
C SER A 85 15.55 -21.63 61.26
N LYS A 86 15.53 -22.63 60.36
CA LYS A 86 15.06 -23.98 60.68
C LYS A 86 16.08 -24.73 61.54
N LEU A 87 17.38 -24.53 61.27
CA LEU A 87 18.46 -25.09 62.07
C LEU A 87 18.47 -24.53 63.51
N ASP A 88 18.30 -23.22 63.65
CA ASP A 88 18.25 -22.55 64.96
C ASP A 88 17.06 -23.06 65.80
N ALA A 89 15.89 -23.29 65.18
CA ALA A 89 14.73 -23.87 65.84
C ALA A 89 14.99 -25.31 66.32
N TRP A 90 15.59 -26.14 65.48
CA TRP A 90 15.93 -27.52 65.87
C TRP A 90 16.97 -27.58 66.99
N PHE A 91 17.93 -26.65 67.03
CA PHE A 91 18.88 -26.56 68.15
C PHE A 91 18.22 -26.13 69.46
N ALA A 92 17.21 -25.25 69.41
CA ALA A 92 16.43 -24.90 70.60
C ALA A 92 15.71 -26.13 71.18
N ASP A 93 15.13 -26.98 70.33
CA ASP A 93 14.50 -28.23 70.76
C ASP A 93 15.53 -29.20 71.37
N ILE A 94 16.72 -29.31 70.77
CA ILE A 94 17.82 -30.12 71.33
C ILE A 94 18.24 -29.60 72.70
N ASP A 95 18.39 -28.28 72.85
CA ASP A 95 18.75 -27.65 74.12
C ASP A 95 17.70 -27.95 75.20
N GLU A 96 16.41 -28.00 74.84
CA GLU A 96 15.33 -28.37 75.76
C GLU A 96 15.44 -29.82 76.23
N VAL A 97 15.74 -30.76 75.32
CA VAL A 97 15.99 -32.18 75.66
C VAL A 97 17.20 -32.31 76.60
N LEU A 98 18.32 -31.65 76.27
CA LEU A 98 19.54 -31.71 77.08
C LEU A 98 19.35 -31.03 78.44
N PHE A 99 18.60 -29.93 78.49
CA PHE A 99 18.24 -29.27 79.73
C PHE A 99 17.42 -30.20 80.62
N TYR A 100 16.40 -30.85 80.06
CA TYR A 100 15.55 -31.77 80.80
C TYR A 100 16.35 -32.96 81.37
N LEU A 101 17.23 -33.58 80.57
CA LEU A 101 18.08 -34.68 81.03
C LEU A 101 18.99 -34.28 82.20
N ARG A 102 19.56 -33.07 82.14
CA ARG A 102 20.49 -32.55 83.14
C ARG A 102 19.80 -32.09 84.42
N VAL A 103 18.69 -31.36 84.30
CA VAL A 103 18.08 -30.60 85.40
C VAL A 103 16.90 -31.35 86.02
N ASN A 104 16.05 -31.95 85.19
CA ASN A 104 14.78 -32.55 85.62
C ASN A 104 14.93 -34.05 85.87
N ALA A 105 15.46 -34.79 84.89
CA ALA A 105 15.68 -36.23 85.03
C ALA A 105 16.92 -36.56 85.88
N GLN A 106 17.89 -35.62 85.95
CA GLN A 106 19.14 -35.72 86.71
C GLN A 106 19.89 -37.04 86.46
N SER A 107 19.88 -37.53 85.21
CA SER A 107 20.49 -38.81 84.83
C SER A 107 21.69 -38.58 83.93
N ALA A 108 22.89 -38.65 84.52
CA ALA A 108 24.15 -38.52 83.78
C ALA A 108 24.34 -39.64 82.74
N GLU A 109 23.86 -40.85 83.05
CA GLU A 109 23.92 -42.01 82.15
C GLU A 109 23.01 -41.82 80.92
N SER A 110 21.82 -41.25 81.09
CA SER A 110 20.89 -40.96 80.00
C SER A 110 21.32 -39.77 79.15
N TYR A 111 21.93 -38.76 79.77
CA TYR A 111 22.60 -37.68 79.04
C TYR A 111 23.70 -38.23 78.13
N ARG A 112 24.56 -39.10 78.67
CA ARG A 112 25.62 -39.74 77.89
C ARG A 112 25.06 -40.64 76.78
N ALA A 113 24.05 -41.46 77.09
CA ALA A 113 23.40 -42.32 76.10
C ALA A 113 22.75 -41.51 74.96
N SER A 114 22.19 -40.34 75.25
CA SER A 114 21.62 -39.44 74.24
C SER A 114 22.71 -38.88 73.31
N MET A 115 23.81 -38.37 73.88
CA MET A 115 24.93 -37.80 73.12
C MET A 115 25.71 -38.84 72.31
N ASP A 116 25.87 -40.05 72.84
CA ASP A 116 26.54 -41.15 72.14
C ASP A 116 25.59 -41.88 71.17
N GLY A 117 24.27 -41.68 71.30
CA GLY A 117 23.21 -42.29 70.49
C GLY A 117 22.64 -41.39 69.39
N ARG A 118 21.32 -41.45 69.21
CA ARG A 118 20.61 -40.85 68.06
C ARG A 118 20.78 -39.33 67.94
N LEU A 119 20.82 -38.60 69.06
CA LEU A 119 21.06 -37.15 69.03
C LEU A 119 22.47 -36.82 68.48
N GLY A 120 23.49 -37.55 68.93
CA GLY A 120 24.86 -37.38 68.44
C GLY A 120 25.01 -37.71 66.95
N ASP A 121 24.32 -38.74 66.48
CA ASP A 121 24.28 -39.10 65.06
C ASP A 121 23.68 -37.98 64.19
N LEU A 122 22.56 -37.40 64.61
CA LEU A 122 21.91 -36.30 63.89
C LEU A 122 22.82 -35.07 63.81
N LEU A 123 23.48 -34.70 64.92
CA LEU A 123 24.44 -33.57 64.96
C LEU A 123 25.64 -33.80 64.03
N ARG A 124 26.19 -35.03 64.00
CA ARG A 124 27.31 -35.39 63.10
C ARG A 124 26.90 -35.30 61.62
N GLN A 125 25.70 -35.80 61.29
CA GLN A 125 25.17 -35.75 59.93
C GLN A 125 24.92 -34.31 59.46
N ALA A 126 24.32 -33.47 60.32
CA ALA A 126 24.11 -32.06 60.04
C ALA A 126 25.43 -31.33 59.74
N LYS A 127 26.44 -31.52 60.61
CA LYS A 127 27.79 -30.94 60.44
C LYS A 127 28.48 -31.38 59.16
N SER A 128 28.39 -32.66 58.80
CA SER A 128 28.98 -33.21 57.57
C SER A 128 28.37 -32.54 56.33
N ARG A 129 27.05 -32.42 56.29
CA ARG A 129 26.34 -31.84 55.15
C ARG A 129 26.57 -30.33 55.02
N GLN A 130 26.65 -29.58 56.12
CA GLN A 130 27.02 -28.16 56.08
C GLN A 130 28.41 -27.94 55.47
N ARG A 131 29.38 -28.80 55.81
CA ARG A 131 30.72 -28.75 55.18
C ARG A 131 30.66 -29.01 53.68
N GLN A 132 29.81 -29.94 53.26
CA GLN A 132 29.63 -30.24 51.84
C GLN A 132 29.01 -29.05 51.09
N ILE A 133 27.97 -28.42 51.64
CA ILE A 133 27.33 -27.24 51.03
C ILE A 133 28.32 -26.07 50.94
N LEU A 134 29.14 -25.85 51.96
CA LEU A 134 30.17 -24.81 51.94
C LEU A 134 31.32 -25.12 50.97
N SER A 135 31.46 -26.36 50.51
CA SER A 135 32.44 -26.76 49.49
C SER A 135 31.88 -26.77 48.06
N GLU A 136 30.57 -26.54 47.88
CA GLU A 136 29.98 -26.38 46.55
C GLU A 136 30.42 -25.02 45.98
N GLU A 137 30.99 -24.99 44.77
CA GLU A 137 31.41 -23.75 44.12
C GLU A 137 30.22 -22.80 43.92
N PRO A 138 30.37 -21.50 44.22
CA PRO A 138 29.31 -20.53 43.98
C PRO A 138 29.03 -20.40 42.48
N VAL A 139 27.75 -20.41 42.10
CA VAL A 139 27.33 -20.24 40.70
C VAL A 139 27.82 -18.91 40.15
N ASP A 140 28.61 -18.95 39.07
CA ASP A 140 29.06 -17.75 38.35
C ASP A 140 27.93 -17.16 37.49
N ALA A 141 26.96 -16.53 38.15
CA ALA A 141 25.82 -15.92 37.49
C ALA A 141 26.23 -14.81 36.48
N ILE A 142 27.32 -14.09 36.76
CA ILE A 142 27.80 -13.00 35.91
C ILE A 142 28.44 -13.56 34.64
N GLY A 143 29.28 -14.59 34.75
CA GLY A 143 29.85 -15.29 33.60
C GLY A 143 28.77 -15.91 32.72
N ASN A 144 27.79 -16.59 33.32
CA ASN A 144 26.68 -17.20 32.60
C ASN A 144 25.83 -16.16 31.84
N PHE A 145 25.54 -15.01 32.46
CA PHE A 145 24.80 -13.94 31.80
C PHE A 145 25.59 -13.31 30.65
N LYS A 146 26.89 -13.06 30.84
CA LYS A 146 27.76 -12.55 29.76
C LYS A 146 27.85 -13.50 28.58
N ALA A 147 27.96 -14.81 28.85
CA ALA A 147 27.99 -15.83 27.80
C ALA A 147 26.67 -15.83 27.00
N ALA A 148 25.52 -15.81 27.67
CA ALA A 148 24.21 -15.76 27.02
C ALA A 148 24.01 -14.49 26.18
N LEU A 149 24.49 -13.33 26.65
CA LEU A 149 24.45 -12.09 25.88
C LEU A 149 25.33 -12.15 24.63
N ALA A 150 26.54 -12.70 24.75
CA ALA A 150 27.46 -12.85 23.61
C ALA A 150 26.89 -13.83 22.57
N GLU A 151 26.30 -14.94 23.01
CA GLU A 151 25.63 -15.91 22.14
C GLU A 151 24.47 -15.26 21.38
N LYS A 152 23.61 -14.50 22.07
CA LYS A 152 22.50 -13.78 21.45
C LYS A 152 23.00 -12.71 20.45
N ALA A 153 24.01 -11.92 20.82
CA ALA A 153 24.58 -10.91 19.94
C ALA A 153 25.17 -11.52 18.66
N ASN A 154 25.86 -12.66 18.77
CA ASN A 154 26.38 -13.37 17.60
C ASN A 154 25.26 -13.97 16.74
N ALA A 155 24.21 -14.52 17.37
CA ALA A 155 23.05 -15.08 16.66
C ALA A 155 22.28 -14.02 15.84
N GLU A 156 22.24 -12.76 16.30
CA GLU A 156 21.57 -11.67 15.58
C GLU A 156 22.48 -10.96 14.55
N LYS A 157 23.79 -10.92 14.81
CA LYS A 157 24.75 -10.19 13.96
C LYS A 157 24.91 -10.82 12.57
N ASP A 158 25.12 -12.12 12.48
CA ASP A 158 25.44 -12.78 11.21
C ASP A 158 24.28 -12.72 10.20
N PRO A 159 23.00 -12.92 10.60
CA PRO A 159 21.87 -12.70 9.71
C PRO A 159 21.78 -11.26 9.18
N LEU A 160 21.98 -10.25 10.05
CA LEU A 160 21.95 -8.84 9.64
C LEU A 160 23.07 -8.51 8.64
N VAL A 161 24.27 -9.06 8.85
CA VAL A 161 25.39 -8.87 7.92
C VAL A 161 25.09 -9.53 6.56
N ALA A 162 24.46 -10.71 6.57
CA ALA A 162 24.05 -11.39 5.35
C ALA A 162 22.95 -10.60 4.60
N GLU A 163 21.95 -10.09 5.30
CA GLU A 163 20.87 -9.26 4.73
C GLU A 163 21.44 -7.97 4.10
N ILE A 164 22.32 -7.26 4.82
CA ILE A 164 23.00 -6.06 4.29
C ILE A 164 23.83 -6.39 3.04
N ALA A 165 24.46 -7.57 2.99
CA ALA A 165 25.24 -7.98 1.83
C ALA A 165 24.34 -8.24 0.60
N ILE A 166 23.19 -8.88 0.80
CA ILE A 166 22.17 -9.11 -0.23
C ILE A 166 21.64 -7.77 -0.74
N ASP A 167 21.26 -6.86 0.17
CA ASP A 167 20.76 -5.53 -0.19
C ASP A 167 21.79 -4.72 -0.98
N LYS A 168 23.07 -4.78 -0.60
CA LYS A 168 24.15 -4.12 -1.36
C LYS A 168 24.27 -4.66 -2.77
N GLN A 169 24.15 -5.98 -2.93
CA GLN A 169 24.21 -6.60 -4.25
C GLN A 169 22.99 -6.20 -5.10
N ALA A 170 21.79 -6.24 -4.52
CA ALA A 170 20.56 -5.83 -5.19
C ALA A 170 20.58 -4.34 -5.57
N MET A 171 21.06 -3.47 -4.68
CA MET A 171 21.24 -2.04 -4.93
C MET A 171 22.21 -1.80 -6.09
N SER A 172 23.34 -2.52 -6.12
CA SER A 172 24.31 -2.40 -7.21
C SER A 172 23.73 -2.86 -8.54
N ALA A 173 22.93 -3.93 -8.55
CA ALA A 173 22.28 -4.44 -9.76
C ALA A 173 21.23 -3.45 -10.28
N ALA A 174 20.32 -2.99 -9.42
CA ALA A 174 19.30 -1.99 -9.79
C ALA A 174 19.95 -0.69 -10.30
N ARG A 175 21.01 -0.23 -9.64
CA ARG A 175 21.78 0.95 -10.09
C ARG A 175 22.39 0.75 -11.48
N SER A 176 22.99 -0.41 -11.74
CA SER A 176 23.59 -0.70 -13.05
C SER A 176 22.55 -0.67 -14.17
N VAL A 177 21.34 -1.17 -13.92
CA VAL A 177 20.24 -1.12 -14.90
C VAL A 177 19.82 0.32 -15.16
N LEU A 178 19.65 1.13 -14.11
CA LEU A 178 19.28 2.54 -14.25
C LEU A 178 20.36 3.39 -14.95
N ASP A 179 21.63 3.15 -14.62
CA ASP A 179 22.75 3.82 -15.26
C ASP A 179 22.82 3.44 -16.76
N GLY A 180 22.59 2.17 -17.10
CA GLY A 180 22.48 1.72 -18.50
C GLY A 180 21.30 2.34 -19.24
N ALA A 181 20.11 2.35 -18.65
CA ALA A 181 18.93 2.98 -19.24
C ALA A 181 19.14 4.48 -19.51
N LYS A 182 19.89 5.17 -18.64
CA LYS A 182 20.25 6.57 -18.85
C LYS A 182 21.21 6.77 -20.03
N GLU A 183 22.16 5.85 -20.23
CA GLU A 183 23.04 5.87 -21.39
C GLU A 183 22.25 5.63 -22.69
N ASP A 184 21.34 4.65 -22.68
CA ASP A 184 20.47 4.32 -23.80
C ASP A 184 19.47 5.43 -24.15
N ALA A 185 19.02 6.21 -23.15
CA ALA A 185 18.15 7.37 -23.35
C ALA A 185 18.89 8.60 -23.92
N SER A 186 20.23 8.67 -23.83
CA SER A 186 20.99 9.85 -24.21
C SER A 186 20.81 10.25 -25.69
N PRO A 187 20.85 9.32 -26.67
CA PRO A 187 20.54 9.63 -28.07
C PRO A 187 19.12 10.17 -28.27
N LEU A 188 18.13 9.61 -27.57
CA LEU A 188 16.74 10.07 -27.63
C LEU A 188 16.58 11.50 -27.10
N GLY A 189 17.29 11.84 -26.02
CA GLY A 189 17.34 13.20 -25.49
C GLY A 189 17.92 14.21 -26.50
N ALA A 190 18.93 13.81 -27.26
CA ALA A 190 19.50 14.64 -28.33
C ALA A 190 18.53 14.78 -29.52
N ALA A 191 17.90 13.69 -29.95
CA ALA A 191 16.89 13.69 -31.01
C ALA A 191 15.69 14.57 -30.65
N TYR A 192 15.16 14.45 -29.43
CA TYR A 192 14.09 15.30 -28.92
C TYR A 192 14.46 16.78 -28.95
N LYS A 193 15.68 17.14 -28.52
CA LYS A 193 16.15 18.53 -28.58
C LYS A 193 16.20 19.06 -30.02
N ASN A 194 16.60 18.23 -30.99
CA ASN A 194 16.60 18.61 -32.40
C ASN A 194 15.17 18.81 -32.92
N LEU A 195 14.25 17.91 -32.59
CA LEU A 195 12.83 18.04 -32.95
C LEU A 195 12.22 19.33 -32.38
N VAL A 196 12.52 19.67 -31.13
CA VAL A 196 12.06 20.93 -30.51
C VAL A 196 12.62 22.15 -31.26
N ALA A 197 13.89 22.10 -31.70
CA ALA A 197 14.49 23.17 -32.49
C ALA A 197 13.79 23.31 -33.86
N GLU A 198 13.53 22.21 -34.56
CA GLU A 198 12.78 22.18 -35.83
C GLU A 198 11.36 22.73 -35.66
N TYR A 199 10.65 22.31 -34.61
CA TYR A 199 9.32 22.82 -34.26
C TYR A 199 9.34 24.33 -33.98
N SER A 200 10.33 24.81 -33.23
CA SER A 200 10.47 26.25 -32.92
C SER A 200 10.72 27.09 -34.17
N SER A 201 11.55 26.58 -35.10
CA SER A 201 11.79 27.19 -36.40
C SER A 201 10.52 27.21 -37.25
N TYR A 202 9.79 26.10 -37.28
CA TYR A 202 8.49 26.02 -37.95
C TYR A 202 7.51 27.05 -37.38
N ARG A 203 7.34 27.12 -36.06
CA ARG A 203 6.49 28.11 -35.37
C ARG A 203 6.84 29.54 -35.76
N ALA A 204 8.12 29.89 -35.85
CA ALA A 204 8.56 31.23 -36.21
C ALA A 204 8.10 31.68 -37.61
N THR A 205 7.72 30.76 -38.50
CA THR A 205 7.22 31.08 -39.84
C THR A 205 5.74 31.51 -39.89
N GLU A 206 5.01 31.41 -38.77
CA GLU A 206 3.55 31.66 -38.75
C GLU A 206 3.17 33.10 -39.13
N ALA A 207 3.93 34.09 -38.68
CA ALA A 207 3.68 35.48 -39.03
C ALA A 207 3.85 35.74 -40.54
N VAL A 208 4.85 35.09 -41.15
CA VAL A 208 5.13 35.21 -42.58
C VAL A 208 4.04 34.54 -43.41
N GLU A 209 3.57 33.36 -43.00
CA GLU A 209 2.44 32.67 -43.63
C GLU A 209 1.16 33.52 -43.57
N THR A 210 0.86 34.09 -42.41
CA THR A 210 -0.33 34.94 -42.22
C THR A 210 -0.27 36.17 -43.13
N ALA A 211 0.86 36.87 -43.15
CA ALA A 211 1.04 38.03 -44.03
C ALA A 211 0.96 37.66 -45.53
N ALA A 212 1.42 36.47 -45.92
CA ALA A 212 1.30 35.97 -47.29
C ALA A 212 -0.17 35.76 -47.68
N TYR A 213 -0.98 35.15 -46.80
CA TYR A 213 -2.42 34.97 -47.05
C TYR A 213 -3.19 36.29 -47.06
N GLU A 214 -2.85 37.24 -46.20
CA GLU A 214 -3.45 38.59 -46.24
C GLU A 214 -3.16 39.30 -47.56
N LYS A 215 -1.92 39.22 -48.05
CA LYS A 215 -1.56 39.76 -49.37
C LYS A 215 -2.36 39.09 -50.49
N LEU A 216 -2.42 37.75 -50.49
CA LEU A 216 -3.19 37.00 -51.49
C LEU A 216 -4.68 37.32 -51.45
N ALA A 217 -5.24 37.60 -50.27
CA ALA A 217 -6.62 38.07 -50.13
C ALA A 217 -6.81 39.46 -50.78
N GLY A 218 -5.86 40.36 -50.58
CA GLY A 218 -5.82 41.67 -51.23
C GLY A 218 -5.74 41.55 -52.75
N ASP A 219 -4.81 40.74 -53.25
CA ASP A 219 -4.64 40.47 -54.68
C ASP A 219 -5.94 39.88 -55.26
N ALA A 220 -6.50 38.85 -54.61
CA ALA A 220 -7.76 38.21 -55.00
C ALA A 220 -8.92 39.21 -55.11
N SER A 221 -9.00 40.20 -54.21
CA SER A 221 -10.06 41.21 -54.23
C SER A 221 -9.97 42.21 -55.39
N THR A 222 -8.80 42.36 -56.02
CA THR A 222 -8.54 43.32 -57.10
C THR A 222 -8.35 42.66 -58.46
N THR A 223 -8.25 41.33 -58.52
CA THR A 223 -8.10 40.55 -59.76
C THR A 223 -9.13 40.86 -60.84
N THR A 224 -8.72 40.73 -62.09
CA THR A 224 -9.55 40.79 -63.30
C THR A 224 -9.75 39.38 -63.88
N LEU A 225 -10.61 39.21 -64.88
CA LEU A 225 -10.79 37.91 -65.55
C LEU A 225 -9.48 37.35 -66.12
N ASP A 226 -8.59 38.22 -66.58
CA ASP A 226 -7.30 37.83 -67.18
C ASP A 226 -6.25 37.41 -66.14
N THR A 227 -6.36 37.88 -64.89
CA THR A 227 -5.34 37.69 -63.84
C THR A 227 -5.76 36.73 -62.75
N ILE A 228 -7.01 36.27 -62.77
CA ILE A 228 -7.59 35.47 -61.69
C ILE A 228 -6.94 34.08 -61.56
N ASP A 229 -6.55 33.47 -62.68
CA ASP A 229 -5.88 32.16 -62.71
C ASP A 229 -4.49 32.21 -62.06
N ASP A 230 -3.76 33.31 -62.24
CA ASP A 230 -2.46 33.50 -61.63
C ASP A 230 -2.56 33.61 -60.09
N VAL A 231 -3.58 34.32 -59.60
CA VAL A 231 -3.82 34.45 -58.16
C VAL A 231 -4.34 33.14 -57.56
N GLU A 232 -5.21 32.42 -58.26
CA GLU A 232 -5.64 31.07 -57.84
C GLU A 232 -4.45 30.13 -57.68
N LYS A 233 -3.55 30.10 -58.68
CA LYS A 233 -2.31 29.31 -58.63
C LYS A 233 -1.39 29.74 -57.49
N ALA A 234 -1.29 31.05 -57.21
CA ALA A 234 -0.49 31.56 -56.10
C ALA A 234 -1.04 31.11 -54.73
N ILE A 235 -2.36 31.10 -54.55
CA ILE A 235 -3.02 30.58 -53.33
C ILE A 235 -2.75 29.09 -53.14
N LEU A 236 -2.92 28.29 -54.21
CA LEU A 236 -2.66 26.85 -54.15
C LEU A 236 -1.20 26.54 -53.85
N ASN A 237 -0.26 27.30 -54.41
CA ASN A 237 1.16 27.17 -54.10
C ASN A 237 1.48 27.53 -52.65
N ALA A 238 0.86 28.58 -52.11
CA ALA A 238 1.02 28.96 -50.70
C ALA A 238 0.50 27.85 -49.77
N ALA A 239 -0.67 27.27 -50.06
CA ALA A 239 -1.23 26.13 -49.33
C ALA A 239 -0.32 24.89 -49.38
N LYS A 240 0.23 24.58 -50.56
CA LYS A 240 1.19 23.49 -50.73
C LYS A 240 2.48 23.73 -49.94
N ALA A 241 2.99 24.95 -49.92
CA ALA A 241 4.19 25.30 -49.16
C ALA A 241 3.93 25.23 -47.64
N ALA A 242 2.74 25.62 -47.19
CA ALA A 242 2.31 25.56 -45.80
C ALA A 242 2.14 24.11 -45.30
N SER A 243 1.80 23.17 -46.18
CA SER A 243 1.64 21.74 -45.86
C SER A 243 2.90 20.88 -46.07
N ALA A 244 3.85 21.28 -46.92
CA ALA A 244 5.04 20.48 -47.21
C ALA A 244 6.00 20.36 -46.01
N LYS A 245 6.43 21.48 -45.42
CA LYS A 245 7.33 21.49 -44.25
C LYS A 245 6.79 20.77 -43.00
N PRO A 246 5.50 20.88 -42.63
CA PRO A 246 5.01 20.17 -41.45
C PRO A 246 4.96 18.65 -41.61
N ASN A 247 4.87 18.11 -42.83
CA ASN A 247 4.88 16.66 -43.02
C ASN A 247 6.19 16.01 -42.58
N ASP A 248 7.33 16.64 -42.89
CA ASP A 248 8.65 16.16 -42.45
C ASP A 248 8.77 16.21 -40.92
N LEU A 249 8.29 17.31 -40.31
CA LEU A 249 8.27 17.48 -38.86
C LEU A 249 7.36 16.44 -38.17
N VAL A 250 6.19 16.16 -38.75
CA VAL A 250 5.26 15.14 -38.26
C VAL A 250 5.88 13.75 -38.35
N LEU A 251 6.52 13.42 -39.46
CA LEU A 251 7.18 12.13 -39.63
C LEU A 251 8.29 11.94 -38.59
N HIS A 252 9.19 12.92 -38.44
CA HIS A 252 10.27 12.87 -37.45
C HIS A 252 9.73 12.79 -36.01
N ALA A 253 8.65 13.51 -35.70
CA ALA A 253 7.97 13.43 -34.40
C ALA A 253 7.39 12.04 -34.12
N LEU A 254 6.75 11.41 -35.12
CA LEU A 254 6.18 10.06 -35.00
C LEU A 254 7.27 8.99 -34.85
N GLU A 255 8.34 9.08 -35.65
CA GLU A 255 9.50 8.19 -35.55
C GLU A 255 10.12 8.26 -34.16
N LEU A 256 10.40 9.47 -33.67
CA LEU A 256 10.96 9.66 -32.33
C LEU A 256 10.00 9.18 -31.24
N SER A 257 8.69 9.41 -31.39
CA SER A 257 7.70 8.90 -30.43
C SER A 257 7.73 7.37 -30.36
N ALA A 258 7.86 6.69 -31.50
CA ALA A 258 7.97 5.23 -31.54
C ALA A 258 9.27 4.73 -30.90
N GLU A 259 10.40 5.42 -31.13
CA GLU A 259 11.68 5.09 -30.48
C GLU A 259 11.61 5.27 -28.96
N ILE A 260 10.97 6.34 -28.48
CA ILE A 260 10.75 6.59 -27.04
C ILE A 260 9.88 5.50 -26.43
N GLN A 261 8.80 5.08 -27.09
CA GLN A 261 7.94 3.99 -26.61
C GLN A 261 8.68 2.65 -26.55
N GLN A 262 9.49 2.36 -27.56
CA GLN A 262 10.29 1.14 -27.57
C GLN A 262 11.32 1.14 -26.44
N PHE A 263 11.95 2.28 -26.17
CA PHE A 263 12.83 2.47 -25.03
C PHE A 263 12.09 2.29 -23.70
N GLU A 264 10.91 2.88 -23.54
CA GLU A 264 10.08 2.75 -22.33
C GLU A 264 9.83 1.27 -22.02
N LEU A 265 9.28 0.52 -22.98
CA LEU A 265 9.01 -0.91 -22.83
C LEU A 265 10.26 -1.70 -22.44
N THR A 266 11.38 -1.46 -23.13
CA THR A 266 12.64 -2.17 -22.89
C THR A 266 13.20 -1.83 -21.50
N SER A 267 13.08 -0.57 -21.08
CA SER A 267 13.54 -0.11 -19.77
C SER A 267 12.67 -0.62 -18.63
N GLU A 268 11.35 -0.68 -18.81
CA GLU A 268 10.42 -1.28 -17.85
C GLU A 268 10.69 -2.76 -17.66
N GLU A 269 10.88 -3.51 -18.76
CA GLU A 269 11.25 -4.92 -18.71
C GLU A 269 12.58 -5.14 -17.98
N ALA A 270 13.58 -4.27 -18.20
CA ALA A 270 14.87 -4.34 -17.52
C ALA A 270 14.78 -4.02 -16.01
N ILE A 271 13.91 -3.09 -15.61
CA ILE A 271 13.72 -2.69 -14.21
C ILE A 271 12.78 -3.66 -13.48
N ALA A 272 11.88 -4.37 -14.18
CA ALA A 272 10.87 -5.25 -13.60
C ALA A 272 11.41 -6.19 -12.49
N PRO A 273 12.57 -6.87 -12.65
CA PRO A 273 13.13 -7.75 -11.61
C PRO A 273 13.53 -7.04 -10.31
N HIS A 274 13.66 -5.71 -10.33
CA HIS A 274 14.12 -4.89 -9.21
C HIS A 274 13.00 -4.07 -8.55
N THR A 275 11.77 -4.19 -9.04
CA THR A 275 10.62 -3.39 -8.57
C THR A 275 10.30 -3.61 -7.09
N GLU A 276 10.26 -4.86 -6.62
CA GLU A 276 10.02 -5.18 -5.21
C GLU A 276 11.11 -4.62 -4.30
N PHE A 277 12.38 -4.75 -4.71
CA PHE A 277 13.52 -4.17 -3.98
C PHE A 277 13.41 -2.65 -3.89
N MET A 278 13.14 -1.98 -5.01
CA MET A 278 12.96 -0.53 -5.03
C MET A 278 11.79 -0.08 -4.13
N ALA A 279 10.67 -0.79 -4.18
CA ALA A 279 9.51 -0.52 -3.32
C ALA A 279 9.82 -0.70 -1.83
N ALA A 280 10.53 -1.77 -1.46
CA ALA A 280 10.95 -2.04 -0.07
C ALA A 280 11.85 -0.94 0.50
N HIS A 281 12.65 -0.29 -0.35
CA HIS A 281 13.53 0.82 0.03
C HIS A 281 12.97 2.22 -0.30
N ALA A 282 11.66 2.33 -0.56
CA ALA A 282 10.97 3.59 -0.88
C ALA A 282 11.58 4.36 -2.07
N ALA A 283 12.19 3.66 -3.02
CA ALA A 283 12.66 4.23 -4.27
C ALA A 283 11.50 4.23 -5.29
N SER A 284 11.12 5.42 -5.78
CA SER A 284 10.11 5.56 -6.81
C SER A 284 10.62 5.05 -8.16
N MET A 285 9.73 4.43 -8.94
CA MET A 285 10.02 4.10 -10.34
C MET A 285 10.32 5.38 -11.13
N PRO A 286 11.40 5.41 -11.92
CA PRO A 286 11.73 6.57 -12.74
C PRO A 286 10.78 6.66 -13.93
N ASP A 287 10.21 7.85 -14.14
CA ASP A 287 9.52 8.20 -15.38
C ASP A 287 10.53 8.87 -16.31
N MET A 288 10.87 8.17 -17.40
CA MET A 288 11.92 8.61 -18.33
C MET A 288 11.38 9.19 -19.63
N THR A 289 10.12 8.96 -19.97
CA THR A 289 9.58 9.15 -21.33
C THR A 289 8.33 10.01 -21.37
N SER A 290 7.49 9.99 -20.33
CA SER A 290 6.13 10.56 -20.39
C SER A 290 6.12 12.06 -20.69
N GLY A 291 7.12 12.79 -20.17
CA GLY A 291 7.28 14.22 -20.41
C GLY A 291 7.57 14.53 -21.88
N ALA A 292 8.44 13.74 -22.50
CA ALA A 292 8.80 13.90 -23.91
C ALA A 292 7.60 13.55 -24.81
N GLU A 293 6.93 12.43 -24.56
CA GLU A 293 5.74 12.02 -25.32
C GLU A 293 4.61 13.05 -25.27
N ARG A 294 4.28 13.58 -24.08
CA ARG A 294 3.29 14.65 -23.94
C ARG A 294 3.65 15.87 -24.77
N SER A 295 4.93 16.24 -24.77
CA SER A 295 5.42 17.36 -25.57
C SER A 295 5.34 17.08 -27.07
N ILE A 296 5.70 15.87 -27.52
CA ILE A 296 5.64 15.48 -28.93
C ILE A 296 4.19 15.51 -29.42
N ASN A 297 3.26 14.94 -28.65
CA ASN A 297 1.83 14.98 -28.97
C ASN A 297 1.27 16.41 -29.04
N ALA A 298 1.71 17.30 -28.15
CA ALA A 298 1.34 18.71 -28.21
C ALA A 298 1.90 19.40 -29.47
N MET A 299 3.13 19.07 -29.88
CA MET A 299 3.73 19.58 -31.12
C MET A 299 2.96 19.09 -32.36
N LEU A 300 2.61 17.80 -32.41
CA LEU A 300 1.79 17.21 -33.48
C LEU A 300 0.43 17.89 -33.59
N GLY A 301 -0.31 17.99 -32.48
CA GLY A 301 -1.63 18.62 -32.47
C GLY A 301 -1.59 20.09 -32.90
N TYR A 302 -0.53 20.82 -32.54
CA TYR A 302 -0.32 22.18 -33.03
C TYR A 302 -0.10 22.24 -34.54
N VAL A 303 0.77 21.38 -35.06
CA VAL A 303 1.11 21.33 -36.49
C VAL A 303 -0.15 21.00 -37.32
N GLU A 304 -0.91 19.99 -36.91
CA GLU A 304 -2.18 19.63 -37.54
C GLU A 304 -3.18 20.79 -37.55
N GLN A 305 -3.34 21.47 -36.41
CA GLN A 305 -4.24 22.61 -36.31
C GLN A 305 -3.83 23.76 -37.24
N ARG A 306 -2.52 24.03 -37.36
CA ARG A 306 -2.01 25.07 -38.25
C ARG A 306 -2.24 24.72 -39.72
N VAL A 307 -1.93 23.48 -40.14
CA VAL A 307 -2.20 23.01 -41.50
C VAL A 307 -3.69 23.14 -41.82
N LYS A 308 -4.56 22.66 -40.93
CA LYS A 308 -6.02 22.78 -41.09
C LYS A 308 -6.50 24.22 -41.23
N ARG A 309 -5.90 25.16 -40.49
CA ARG A 309 -6.21 26.60 -40.58
C ARG A 309 -5.74 27.17 -41.92
N SER A 310 -4.55 26.81 -42.38
CA SER A 310 -4.01 27.19 -43.68
C SER A 310 -4.89 26.70 -44.82
N ASP A 311 -5.25 25.41 -44.82
CA ASP A 311 -6.10 24.80 -45.84
C ASP A 311 -7.50 25.43 -45.87
N LYS A 312 -8.09 25.71 -44.71
CA LYS A 312 -9.37 26.42 -44.61
C LYS A 312 -9.27 27.83 -45.20
N THR A 313 -8.17 28.54 -44.96
CA THR A 313 -7.93 29.89 -45.48
C THR A 313 -7.80 29.84 -47.00
N ALA A 314 -6.98 28.94 -47.53
CA ALA A 314 -6.82 28.74 -48.97
C ALA A 314 -8.15 28.37 -49.66
N THR A 315 -8.91 27.43 -49.10
CA THR A 315 -10.23 27.04 -49.61
C THR A 315 -11.20 28.22 -49.64
N SER A 316 -11.19 29.05 -48.61
CA SER A 316 -12.04 30.25 -48.54
C SER A 316 -11.66 31.28 -49.61
N LEU A 317 -10.35 31.48 -49.85
CA LEU A 317 -9.86 32.39 -50.90
C LEU A 317 -10.19 31.89 -52.31
N VAL A 318 -9.96 30.61 -52.61
CA VAL A 318 -10.33 30.00 -53.91
C VAL A 318 -11.84 30.10 -54.14
N THR A 319 -12.66 29.83 -53.13
CA THR A 319 -14.12 30.02 -53.22
C THR A 319 -14.48 31.48 -53.51
N GLY A 320 -13.81 32.43 -52.85
CA GLY A 320 -13.94 33.86 -53.12
C GLY A 320 -13.59 34.24 -54.56
N LEU A 321 -12.52 33.65 -55.12
CA LEU A 321 -12.14 33.85 -56.53
C LEU A 321 -13.20 33.33 -57.49
N VAL A 322 -13.79 32.15 -57.24
CA VAL A 322 -14.90 31.62 -58.05
C VAL A 322 -16.08 32.60 -58.05
N LEU A 323 -16.46 33.12 -56.88
CA LEU A 323 -17.52 34.13 -56.77
C LEU A 323 -17.19 35.41 -57.53
N ARG A 324 -15.94 35.88 -57.44
CA ARG A 324 -15.46 37.06 -58.16
C ARG A 324 -15.46 36.84 -59.66
N ARG A 325 -15.01 35.69 -60.15
CA ARG A 325 -15.05 35.30 -61.57
C ARG A 325 -16.47 35.42 -62.11
N HIS A 326 -17.44 34.87 -61.39
CA HIS A 326 -18.85 34.98 -61.77
C HIS A 326 -19.35 36.43 -61.75
N ALA A 327 -19.00 37.22 -60.73
CA ALA A 327 -19.41 38.62 -60.65
C ALA A 327 -18.86 39.45 -61.82
N LEU A 328 -17.57 39.27 -62.16
CA LEU A 328 -16.94 39.94 -63.29
C LEU A 328 -17.53 39.51 -64.63
N ALA A 329 -17.85 38.21 -64.80
CA ALA A 329 -18.52 37.71 -65.99
C ALA A 329 -19.92 38.31 -66.16
N LEU A 330 -20.69 38.45 -65.07
CA LEU A 330 -22.01 39.10 -65.09
C LEU A 330 -21.90 40.60 -65.41
N LEU A 331 -20.92 41.31 -64.82
CA LEU A 331 -20.65 42.71 -65.15
C LEU A 331 -20.27 42.89 -66.63
N GLY A 332 -19.55 41.93 -67.22
CA GLY A 332 -19.22 41.93 -68.65
C GLY A 332 -20.38 41.58 -69.58
N ALA A 333 -21.40 40.87 -69.09
CA ALA A 333 -22.55 40.40 -69.88
C ALA A 333 -23.69 41.44 -70.01
N GLY A 334 -23.62 42.57 -69.29
CA GLY A 334 -24.61 43.65 -69.32
C GLY A 334 -25.69 43.56 -68.23
N PRO A 335 -26.47 44.63 -68.00
CA PRO A 335 -27.39 44.75 -66.86
C PRO A 335 -28.50 43.70 -66.84
N ASP A 336 -29.06 43.34 -68.00
CA ASP A 336 -30.17 42.38 -68.11
C ASP A 336 -29.73 40.96 -67.69
N ALA A 337 -28.51 40.54 -68.05
CA ALA A 337 -27.93 39.27 -67.63
C ALA A 337 -27.65 39.23 -66.11
N GLY A 338 -27.37 40.39 -65.51
CA GLY A 338 -27.19 40.54 -64.06
C GLY A 338 -28.49 40.35 -63.28
N GLU A 339 -29.59 40.91 -63.77
CA GLU A 339 -30.92 40.75 -63.14
C GLU A 339 -31.42 39.31 -63.21
N ASP A 340 -31.31 38.66 -64.38
CA ASP A 340 -31.70 37.25 -64.55
C ASP A 340 -30.86 36.30 -63.67
N ALA A 341 -29.55 36.56 -63.56
CA ALA A 341 -28.68 35.77 -62.69
C ALA A 341 -28.99 35.99 -61.20
N MET A 342 -29.31 37.21 -60.79
CA MET A 342 -29.72 37.51 -59.41
C MET A 342 -31.06 36.88 -59.06
N ALA A 343 -32.04 36.92 -59.98
CA ALA A 343 -33.32 36.24 -59.81
C ALA A 343 -33.14 34.72 -59.71
N SER A 344 -32.32 34.13 -60.58
CA SER A 344 -31.98 32.70 -60.55
C SER A 344 -31.26 32.28 -59.26
N ARG A 345 -30.28 33.07 -58.79
CA ARG A 345 -29.58 32.80 -57.51
C ARG A 345 -30.51 32.95 -56.31
N SER A 346 -31.39 33.94 -56.31
CA SER A 346 -32.41 34.10 -55.27
C SER A 346 -33.35 32.89 -55.22
N ALA A 347 -33.74 32.37 -56.39
CA ALA A 347 -34.54 31.15 -56.49
C ALA A 347 -33.78 29.91 -55.99
N GLN A 348 -32.50 29.74 -56.33
CA GLN A 348 -31.66 28.64 -55.84
C GLN A 348 -31.43 28.72 -54.33
N ALA A 349 -31.13 29.90 -53.80
CA ALA A 349 -30.96 30.13 -52.36
C ALA A 349 -32.26 29.86 -51.59
N SER A 350 -33.41 30.25 -52.16
CA SER A 350 -34.73 29.90 -51.64
C SER A 350 -34.92 28.38 -51.57
N ALA A 351 -34.65 27.69 -52.68
CA ALA A 351 -34.81 26.24 -52.78
C ALA A 351 -33.88 25.48 -51.81
N ALA A 352 -32.61 25.89 -51.69
CA ALA A 352 -31.65 25.29 -50.78
C ALA A 352 -32.05 25.51 -49.31
N PHE A 353 -32.41 26.75 -48.94
CA PHE A 353 -32.88 27.05 -47.59
C PHE A 353 -34.15 26.27 -47.23
N GLN A 354 -35.06 26.10 -48.19
CA GLN A 354 -36.26 25.27 -48.02
C GLN A 354 -35.92 23.78 -47.87
N ALA A 355 -34.97 23.26 -48.63
CA ALA A 355 -34.51 21.87 -48.52
C ALA A 355 -33.84 21.60 -47.16
N ASP A 356 -32.90 22.44 -46.73
CA ASP A 356 -32.19 22.30 -45.46
C ASP A 356 -33.15 22.40 -44.26
N THR A 357 -34.05 23.37 -44.30
CA THR A 357 -35.10 23.51 -43.28
C THR A 357 -36.02 22.29 -43.27
N GLY A 358 -36.41 21.80 -44.45
CA GLY A 358 -37.22 20.59 -44.59
C GLY A 358 -36.52 19.35 -44.03
N ALA A 359 -35.22 19.20 -44.27
CA ALA A 359 -34.42 18.10 -43.74
C ALA A 359 -34.31 18.17 -42.21
N LEU A 360 -34.12 19.36 -41.62
CA LEU A 360 -34.12 19.53 -40.16
C LEU A 360 -35.48 19.17 -39.54
N LEU A 361 -36.58 19.55 -40.20
CA LEU A 361 -37.93 19.17 -39.76
C LEU A 361 -38.16 17.66 -39.89
N ALA A 362 -37.71 17.03 -40.97
CA ALA A 362 -37.78 15.57 -41.12
C ALA A 362 -36.95 14.84 -40.05
N GLN A 363 -35.75 15.33 -39.72
CA GLN A 363 -34.93 14.79 -38.63
C GLN A 363 -35.61 14.95 -37.26
N LEU A 364 -36.34 16.04 -37.06
CA LEU A 364 -37.16 16.23 -35.87
C LEU A 364 -38.31 15.23 -35.83
N ASP A 365 -38.98 14.98 -36.95
CA ASP A 365 -40.09 14.03 -37.02
C ASP A 365 -39.60 12.57 -36.87
N GLU A 366 -38.46 12.21 -37.48
CA GLU A 366 -37.79 10.89 -37.34
C GLU A 366 -37.35 10.58 -35.91
N ALA A 367 -36.94 11.60 -35.15
CA ALA A 367 -36.53 11.39 -33.76
C ALA A 367 -37.70 11.00 -32.83
N GLY A 368 -38.96 11.07 -33.30
CA GLY A 368 -40.16 10.67 -32.57
C GLY A 368 -40.48 11.56 -31.35
N ALA A 369 -41.73 11.54 -30.87
CA ALA A 369 -42.09 12.18 -29.61
C ALA A 369 -41.60 11.28 -28.46
N THR A 370 -40.58 11.71 -27.73
CA THR A 370 -40.02 10.94 -26.62
C THR A 370 -40.82 11.22 -25.34
N GLU A 371 -41.68 10.28 -24.94
CA GLU A 371 -42.37 10.33 -23.64
C GLU A 371 -41.43 10.05 -22.44
N ASN A 372 -40.23 9.49 -22.70
CA ASN A 372 -39.22 9.22 -21.66
C ASN A 372 -37.97 10.07 -21.89
N ALA A 373 -37.73 11.02 -20.99
CA ALA A 373 -36.72 12.08 -21.09
C ALA A 373 -35.28 11.66 -20.75
N LEU A 374 -34.98 10.38 -20.55
CA LEU A 374 -33.70 9.96 -20.00
C LEU A 374 -32.75 9.42 -21.07
N GLY A 375 -31.72 10.22 -21.38
CA GLY A 375 -30.40 9.76 -21.84
C GLY A 375 -30.30 9.01 -23.18
N SER A 376 -31.38 8.80 -23.92
CA SER A 376 -31.32 8.08 -25.19
C SER A 376 -30.62 8.93 -26.28
N PRO A 377 -29.85 8.30 -27.19
CA PRO A 377 -29.26 9.00 -28.34
C PRO A 377 -30.29 9.80 -29.15
N ASP A 378 -31.54 9.32 -29.18
CA ASP A 378 -32.66 9.96 -29.89
C ASP A 378 -33.13 11.24 -29.18
N ALA A 379 -33.18 11.28 -27.85
CA ALA A 379 -33.51 12.50 -27.09
C ALA A 379 -32.42 13.58 -27.24
N ALA A 380 -31.14 13.18 -27.23
CA ALA A 380 -30.02 14.10 -27.45
C ALA A 380 -29.97 14.63 -28.89
N LYS A 381 -30.36 13.81 -29.88
CA LYS A 381 -30.51 14.22 -31.29
C LYS A 381 -31.68 15.20 -31.43
N ARG A 382 -32.86 14.87 -30.89
CA ARG A 382 -34.07 15.71 -30.92
C ARG A 382 -33.80 17.10 -30.34
N ARG A 383 -33.13 17.17 -29.19
CA ARG A 383 -32.79 18.43 -28.51
C ARG A 383 -31.83 19.30 -29.32
N ARG A 384 -30.80 18.69 -29.92
CA ARG A 384 -29.88 19.40 -30.83
C ARG A 384 -30.64 19.98 -32.02
N THR A 385 -31.52 19.18 -32.64
CA THR A 385 -32.33 19.63 -33.78
C THR A 385 -33.29 20.76 -33.40
N LEU A 386 -33.96 20.69 -32.25
CA LEU A 386 -34.82 21.77 -31.72
C LEU A 386 -34.02 23.07 -31.49
N LYS A 387 -32.83 22.99 -30.88
CA LYS A 387 -31.94 24.15 -30.70
C LYS A 387 -31.54 24.77 -32.04
N THR A 388 -31.15 23.96 -33.02
CA THR A 388 -30.79 24.43 -34.36
C THR A 388 -31.97 25.11 -35.06
N LEU A 389 -33.18 24.54 -34.98
CA LEU A 389 -34.38 25.14 -35.56
C LEU A 389 -34.73 26.47 -34.88
N LEU A 390 -34.65 26.55 -33.55
CA LEU A 390 -34.94 27.80 -32.81
C LEU A 390 -33.92 28.91 -33.09
N GLN A 391 -32.68 28.58 -33.44
CA GLN A 391 -31.69 29.55 -33.92
C GLN A 391 -32.10 30.24 -35.23
N LEU A 392 -33.02 29.65 -36.01
CA LEU A 392 -33.56 30.27 -37.23
C LEU A 392 -34.66 31.30 -36.96
N LYS A 393 -35.20 31.38 -35.73
CA LYS A 393 -36.28 32.31 -35.36
C LYS A 393 -36.00 33.79 -35.72
N PRO A 394 -34.80 34.35 -35.49
CA PRO A 394 -34.50 35.72 -35.89
C PRO A 394 -34.51 35.92 -37.41
N LEU A 395 -34.17 34.88 -38.18
CA LEU A 395 -34.14 34.90 -39.64
C LEU A 395 -35.53 34.80 -40.28
N CYS A 396 -36.54 34.44 -39.49
CA CYS A 396 -37.91 34.19 -39.91
C CYS A 396 -38.90 35.21 -39.33
N THR A 397 -38.47 36.43 -39.00
CA THR A 397 -39.36 37.51 -38.55
C THR A 397 -40.25 38.03 -39.69
N GLU A 398 -41.46 38.51 -39.37
CA GLU A 398 -42.36 39.08 -40.38
C GLU A 398 -41.78 40.37 -40.96
N GLY A 399 -41.86 40.53 -42.29
CA GLY A 399 -41.37 41.72 -42.99
C GLY A 399 -39.98 41.60 -43.61
N SER A 400 -39.26 40.48 -43.45
CA SER A 400 -38.05 40.23 -44.24
C SER A 400 -38.41 39.73 -45.64
N SER A 401 -38.54 40.63 -46.63
CA SER A 401 -38.68 40.27 -48.04
C SER A 401 -37.38 39.69 -48.59
N SER A 402 -37.06 38.48 -48.16
CA SER A 402 -35.90 37.73 -48.64
C SER A 402 -36.38 36.34 -49.06
N PHE A 403 -35.66 35.75 -50.00
CA PHE A 403 -35.79 34.38 -50.54
C PHE A 403 -36.15 33.26 -49.54
N ARG A 404 -36.14 33.52 -48.22
CA ARG A 404 -36.41 32.60 -47.11
C ARG A 404 -37.90 32.44 -46.76
N GLU A 405 -38.78 33.31 -47.26
CA GLU A 405 -40.19 33.39 -46.83
C GLU A 405 -40.94 32.05 -46.95
N ALA A 406 -40.71 31.30 -48.04
CA ALA A 406 -41.35 30.02 -48.28
C ALA A 406 -41.07 28.98 -47.18
N ALA A 407 -39.85 28.96 -46.63
CA ALA A 407 -39.43 28.05 -45.57
C ALA A 407 -39.72 28.61 -44.17
N CYS A 408 -39.66 29.94 -43.99
CA CYS A 408 -39.93 30.58 -42.71
C CYS A 408 -41.42 30.57 -42.32
N LYS A 409 -42.33 30.64 -43.29
CA LYS A 409 -43.78 30.62 -43.06
C LYS A 409 -44.25 29.43 -42.20
N PRO A 410 -43.92 28.16 -42.52
CA PRO A 410 -44.29 27.03 -41.67
C PRO A 410 -43.53 26.98 -40.33
N LEU A 411 -42.28 27.46 -40.28
CA LEU A 411 -41.49 27.48 -39.04
C LEU A 411 -42.05 28.44 -37.99
N ARG A 412 -42.51 29.63 -38.40
CA ARG A 412 -43.11 30.63 -37.49
C ARG A 412 -44.24 30.05 -36.65
N GLN A 413 -45.07 29.22 -37.27
CA GLN A 413 -46.20 28.56 -36.62
C GLN A 413 -45.77 27.49 -35.60
N ARG A 414 -44.56 26.95 -35.75
CA ARG A 414 -44.03 25.86 -34.91
C ARG A 414 -43.06 26.34 -33.83
N PHE A 415 -42.46 27.54 -33.92
CA PHE A 415 -41.42 27.99 -32.98
C PHE A 415 -41.88 28.03 -31.51
N ALA A 416 -43.12 28.45 -31.24
CA ALA A 416 -43.65 28.47 -29.87
C ALA A 416 -43.77 27.05 -29.29
N ALA A 417 -44.26 26.10 -30.09
CA ALA A 417 -44.36 24.70 -29.71
C ALA A 417 -42.97 24.06 -29.52
N MET A 418 -42.03 24.34 -30.43
CA MET A 418 -40.64 23.85 -30.34
C MET A 418 -39.91 24.38 -29.09
N ALA A 419 -40.13 25.64 -28.71
CA ALA A 419 -39.54 26.22 -27.50
C ALA A 419 -40.12 25.58 -26.24
N ALA A 420 -41.44 25.42 -26.16
CA ALA A 420 -42.10 24.74 -25.05
C ALA A 420 -41.63 23.28 -24.92
N GLU A 421 -41.47 22.58 -26.04
CA GLU A 421 -40.96 21.23 -26.07
C GLU A 421 -39.49 21.14 -25.59
N LEU A 422 -38.64 22.07 -26.02
CA LEU A 422 -37.26 22.13 -25.55
C LEU A 422 -37.17 22.37 -24.04
N ASP A 423 -38.00 23.29 -23.50
CA ASP A 423 -38.07 23.55 -22.05
C ASP A 423 -38.52 22.31 -21.26
N THR A 424 -39.48 21.54 -21.79
CA THR A 424 -39.89 20.27 -21.16
C THR A 424 -38.77 19.23 -21.14
N LEU A 425 -37.99 19.12 -22.23
CA LEU A 425 -36.86 18.20 -22.32
C LEU A 425 -35.67 18.62 -21.45
N GLU A 426 -35.49 19.91 -21.18
CA GLU A 426 -34.43 20.41 -20.30
C GLU A 426 -34.82 20.37 -18.81
N SER A 427 -36.09 20.58 -18.49
CA SER A 427 -36.59 20.51 -17.10
C SER A 427 -36.67 19.09 -16.52
N THR A 428 -36.79 18.07 -17.38
CA THR A 428 -36.89 16.66 -16.99
C THR A 428 -35.55 15.98 -16.68
N GLU A 429 -34.41 16.62 -16.98
CA GLU A 429 -33.07 16.19 -16.56
C GLU A 429 -32.63 16.78 -15.21
N GLY A 430 -33.42 17.69 -14.63
CA GLY A 430 -33.17 18.31 -13.33
C GLY A 430 -33.77 17.55 -12.13
N LEU A 431 -34.29 16.34 -12.33
CA LEU A 431 -34.88 15.46 -11.30
C LEU A 431 -34.06 14.18 -11.11
#